data_AF-A0A662V631-F1
#
_entry.id   AF-A0A662V631-F1
#
_cell.length_a   1.000
_cell.length_b   1.000
_cell.length_c   1.000
_cell.angle_alpha   90.00
_cell.angle_beta   90.00
_cell.angle_gamma   90.00
#
_symmetry.space_group_name_H-M   'P 1'
#
loop_
_entity.id
_entity.type
_entity.pdbx_description
1 polymer ?
#
loop_
_entity_poly.entity_id
_entity_poly.type
_entity_poly.pdbx_seq_one_letter_code
_entity_poly.pdbx_strand_id
1 'polypeptide(L)'
;MVSSGYGYIISRECRRLKEELKYGETLYYVFMKLDAALYYLHDIAESEDDYRELGKELIMCVENEILPIMANYTEEEILEHLAKPQFTNIKMFRDLIIEFMRRSRAVPAKAITQKYPGPPPGWGTYEVKVEKPSRVAEGIKKFFYMPREGLSIKQLILIGSIVVVIGLLLFFALFK
;
A
#
# COMPACT_ATOMS: atom_id res chain seq x y z
N MET A 1 11.48 6.03 -24.27
CA MET A 1 12.64 6.96 -24.25
C MET A 1 12.24 8.05 -23.26
N VAL A 2 12.66 7.90 -22.02
CA VAL A 2 12.15 8.69 -20.89
C VAL A 2 12.63 10.13 -21.02
N SER A 3 11.68 11.09 -21.00
CA SER A 3 11.97 12.52 -21.05
C SER A 3 13.00 12.89 -19.98
N SER A 4 13.98 13.73 -20.34
CA SER A 4 15.19 14.01 -19.54
C SER A 4 14.94 14.42 -18.07
N GLY A 5 13.74 14.89 -17.72
CA GLY A 5 13.34 15.19 -16.34
C GLY A 5 13.06 13.95 -15.47
N TYR A 6 12.39 12.94 -16.02
CA TYR A 6 12.03 11.74 -15.25
C TYR A 6 13.21 10.81 -14.99
N GLY A 7 14.20 10.79 -15.90
CA GLY A 7 15.41 9.96 -15.72
C GLY A 7 16.18 10.29 -14.44
N TYR A 8 16.25 11.57 -14.05
CA TYR A 8 16.83 11.98 -12.76
C TYR A 8 16.02 11.46 -11.57
N ILE A 9 14.69 11.55 -11.66
CA ILE A 9 13.79 11.14 -10.59
C ILE A 9 13.88 9.62 -10.36
N ILE A 10 13.79 8.82 -11.43
CA ILE A 10 13.93 7.37 -11.36
C ILE A 10 15.29 6.97 -10.80
N SER A 11 16.37 7.61 -11.26
CA SER A 11 17.71 7.34 -10.76
C SER A 11 17.85 7.62 -9.26
N ARG A 12 17.23 8.71 -8.79
CA ARG A 12 17.21 9.08 -7.37
C ARG A 12 16.40 8.09 -6.53
N GLU A 13 15.17 7.78 -6.95
CA GLU A 13 14.30 6.85 -6.23
C GLU A 13 14.85 5.42 -6.23
N CYS A 14 15.41 4.97 -7.35
CA CYS A 14 16.07 3.67 -7.39
C CYS A 14 17.23 3.60 -6.40
N ARG A 15 18.12 4.60 -6.36
CA ARG A 15 19.23 4.61 -5.40
C ARG A 15 18.73 4.57 -3.96
N ARG A 16 17.72 5.38 -3.64
CA ARG A 16 17.09 5.40 -2.30
C ARG A 16 16.52 4.02 -1.95
N LEU A 17 15.75 3.41 -2.84
CA LEU A 17 15.17 2.09 -2.61
C LEU A 17 16.23 1.00 -2.47
N LYS A 18 17.30 1.00 -3.27
CA LYS A 18 18.38 0.03 -3.13
C LYS A 18 19.00 0.06 -1.73
N GLU A 19 19.28 1.25 -1.21
CA GLU A 19 19.82 1.40 0.14
C GLU A 19 18.82 0.95 1.21
N GLU A 20 17.53 1.29 1.07
CA GLU A 20 16.50 0.86 2.02
C GLU A 20 16.26 -0.67 1.99
N LEU A 21 16.21 -1.27 0.79
CA LEU A 21 15.93 -2.69 0.59
C LEU A 21 17.15 -3.59 0.86
N LYS A 22 18.37 -3.04 0.80
CA LYS A 22 19.59 -3.74 1.25
C LYS A 22 19.46 -4.25 2.68
N TYR A 23 18.74 -3.51 3.54
CA TYR A 23 18.45 -3.90 4.92
C TYR A 23 17.02 -4.43 5.09
N GLY A 24 16.16 -4.37 4.07
CA GLY A 24 14.83 -4.99 4.12
C GLY A 24 14.93 -6.52 4.22
N GLU A 25 14.17 -7.12 5.14
CA GLU A 25 14.19 -8.58 5.35
C GLU A 25 12.83 -9.25 5.14
N THR A 26 11.77 -8.48 4.92
CA THR A 26 10.41 -9.02 4.76
C THR A 26 9.75 -8.53 3.48
N LEU A 27 8.92 -9.38 2.88
CA LEU A 27 8.12 -9.03 1.72
C LEU A 27 7.21 -7.83 1.99
N TYR A 28 6.66 -7.74 3.20
CA TYR A 28 5.83 -6.61 3.61
C TYR A 28 6.59 -5.27 3.54
N TYR A 29 7.82 -5.24 4.04
CA TYR A 29 8.66 -4.04 3.98
C TYR A 29 8.98 -3.66 2.53
N VAL A 30 9.35 -4.65 1.70
CA VAL A 30 9.60 -4.43 0.27
C VAL A 30 8.38 -3.79 -0.40
N PHE A 31 7.20 -4.37 -0.22
CA PHE A 31 5.97 -3.86 -0.83
C PHE A 31 5.59 -2.48 -0.32
N MET A 32 5.79 -2.20 0.96
CA MET A 32 5.57 -0.87 1.52
C MET A 32 6.48 0.18 0.86
N LYS A 33 7.77 -0.12 0.69
CA LYS A 33 8.72 0.82 0.08
C LYS A 33 8.46 1.06 -1.40
N LEU A 34 8.16 -0.01 -2.13
CA LEU A 34 7.77 0.06 -3.53
C LEU A 34 6.46 0.83 -3.72
N ASP A 35 5.42 0.53 -2.95
CA ASP A 35 4.12 1.19 -3.10
C ASP A 35 4.21 2.70 -2.82
N ALA A 36 5.00 3.10 -1.81
CA ALA A 36 5.25 4.52 -1.53
C ALA A 36 6.02 5.23 -2.66
N ALA A 37 7.01 4.56 -3.26
CA ALA A 37 7.76 5.13 -4.37
C ALA A 37 6.90 5.21 -5.64
N LEU A 38 6.07 4.20 -5.90
CA LEU A 38 5.11 4.21 -7.01
C LEU A 38 4.03 5.27 -6.83
N TYR A 39 3.53 5.48 -5.61
CA TYR A 39 2.62 6.59 -5.30
C TYR A 39 3.24 7.94 -5.66
N TYR A 40 4.51 8.16 -5.31
CA TYR A 40 5.23 9.37 -5.70
C TYR A 40 5.36 9.50 -7.22
N LEU A 41 5.66 8.42 -7.94
CA LEU A 41 5.72 8.42 -9.40
C LEU A 41 4.35 8.72 -10.04
N HIS A 42 3.28 8.21 -9.46
CA HIS A 42 1.92 8.47 -9.92
C HIS A 42 1.56 9.96 -9.80
N ASP A 43 1.99 10.62 -8.72
CA ASP A 43 1.73 12.05 -8.48
C ASP A 43 2.47 12.98 -9.46
N ILE A 44 3.58 12.53 -10.06
CA ILE A 44 4.39 13.35 -10.97
C ILE A 44 4.22 12.98 -12.45
N ALA A 45 3.64 11.81 -12.74
CA ALA A 45 3.46 11.35 -14.11
C ALA A 45 2.38 12.19 -14.81
N GLU A 46 2.67 12.58 -16.06
CA GLU A 46 1.73 13.34 -16.89
C GLU A 46 0.57 12.47 -17.41
N SER A 47 0.77 11.16 -17.50
CA SER A 47 -0.23 10.20 -17.98
C SER A 47 -0.13 8.84 -17.27
N GLU A 48 -1.18 8.02 -17.40
CA GLU A 48 -1.14 6.63 -16.90
C GLU A 48 -0.07 5.79 -17.61
N ASP A 49 0.18 6.05 -18.90
CA ASP A 49 1.19 5.33 -19.68
C ASP A 49 2.60 5.68 -19.18
N ASP A 50 2.87 6.97 -18.93
CA ASP A 50 4.13 7.42 -18.32
C ASP A 50 4.31 6.78 -16.94
N TYR A 51 3.26 6.79 -16.11
CA TYR A 51 3.30 6.13 -14.80
C TYR A 51 3.63 4.63 -14.91
N ARG A 52 3.05 3.93 -15.89
CA ARG A 52 3.34 2.51 -16.13
C ARG A 52 4.77 2.27 -16.62
N GLU A 53 5.32 3.13 -17.49
CA GLU A 53 6.71 3.03 -17.95
C GLU A 53 7.67 3.28 -16.78
N LEU A 54 7.48 4.39 -16.06
CA LEU A 54 8.29 4.80 -14.91
C LEU A 54 8.23 3.77 -13.76
N GLY A 55 7.05 3.25 -13.46
CA GLY A 55 6.88 2.25 -12.42
C GLY A 55 7.54 0.92 -12.75
N LYS A 56 7.49 0.48 -14.03
CA LYS A 56 8.23 -0.71 -14.48
C LYS A 56 9.73 -0.48 -14.35
N GLU A 57 10.23 0.66 -14.81
CA GLU A 57 11.66 1.00 -14.72
C GLU A 57 12.14 1.02 -13.26
N LEU A 58 11.36 1.61 -12.36
CA LEU A 58 11.69 1.65 -10.93
C LEU A 58 11.76 0.23 -10.33
N ILE A 59 10.75 -0.61 -10.57
CA ILE A 59 10.70 -1.99 -10.04
C ILE A 59 11.86 -2.82 -10.61
N MET A 60 12.13 -2.71 -11.92
CA MET A 60 13.27 -3.34 -12.56
C MET A 60 14.61 -2.89 -11.98
N CYS A 61 14.73 -1.62 -11.62
CA CYS A 61 15.97 -1.08 -11.10
C CYS A 61 16.39 -1.74 -9.77
N VAL A 62 15.43 -2.15 -8.94
CA VAL A 62 15.66 -2.78 -7.61
C VAL A 62 15.50 -4.30 -7.60
N GLU A 63 15.52 -4.92 -8.79
CA GLU A 63 15.33 -6.36 -8.95
C GLU A 63 16.30 -7.17 -8.06
N ASN A 64 17.59 -6.84 -8.09
CA ASN A 64 18.64 -7.58 -7.39
C ASN A 64 18.48 -7.56 -5.86
N GLU A 65 17.84 -6.53 -5.31
CA GLU A 65 17.55 -6.41 -3.89
C GLU A 65 16.27 -7.17 -3.50
N ILE A 66 15.31 -7.26 -4.42
CA ILE A 66 14.01 -7.89 -4.20
C ILE A 66 14.07 -9.42 -4.34
N LEU A 67 14.75 -9.94 -5.38
CA LEU A 67 14.73 -11.36 -5.69
C LEU A 67 15.17 -12.24 -4.50
N PRO A 68 16.27 -11.95 -3.78
CA PRO A 68 16.66 -12.74 -2.62
C PRO A 68 15.61 -12.74 -1.49
N ILE A 69 14.83 -11.66 -1.35
CA ILE A 69 13.76 -11.59 -0.35
C ILE A 69 12.58 -12.44 -0.79
N MET A 70 12.14 -12.29 -2.06
CA MET A 70 11.04 -13.07 -2.63
C MET A 70 11.30 -14.57 -2.68
N ALA A 71 12.55 -15.00 -2.77
CA ALA A 71 12.93 -16.42 -2.72
C ALA A 71 12.54 -17.13 -1.41
N ASN A 72 12.19 -16.39 -0.35
CA ASN A 72 11.66 -16.95 0.90
C ASN A 72 10.14 -17.20 0.89
N TYR A 73 9.43 -16.83 -0.17
CA TYR A 73 7.97 -16.84 -0.21
C TYR A 73 7.45 -17.64 -1.40
N THR A 74 6.29 -18.25 -1.25
CA THR A 74 5.59 -18.89 -2.37
C THR A 74 4.83 -17.87 -3.22
N GLU A 75 4.37 -18.30 -4.40
CA GLU A 75 3.53 -17.46 -5.28
C GLU A 75 2.24 -17.05 -4.57
N GLU A 76 1.62 -17.97 -3.83
CA GLU A 76 0.38 -17.75 -3.08
C GLU A 76 0.59 -16.72 -1.96
N GLU A 77 1.67 -16.83 -1.20
CA GLU A 77 2.00 -15.87 -0.13
C GLU A 77 2.27 -14.47 -0.70
N ILE A 78 2.92 -14.38 -1.86
CA ILE A 78 3.15 -13.12 -2.56
C ILE A 78 1.83 -12.51 -3.04
N LEU A 79 0.94 -13.32 -3.60
CA LEU A 79 -0.38 -12.87 -4.03
C LEU A 79 -1.25 -12.41 -2.85
N GLU A 80 -1.20 -13.14 -1.73
CA GLU A 80 -1.91 -12.75 -0.51
C GLU A 80 -1.40 -11.41 0.03
N HIS A 81 -0.06 -11.24 0.07
CA HIS A 81 0.53 -9.97 0.46
C HIS A 81 0.11 -8.85 -0.46
N LEU A 82 0.18 -9.07 -1.78
CA LEU A 82 -0.16 -8.08 -2.78
C LEU A 82 -1.64 -7.71 -2.72
N ALA A 83 -2.53 -8.63 -2.34
CA ALA A 83 -3.97 -8.39 -2.22
C ALA A 83 -4.34 -7.45 -1.07
N LYS A 84 -3.45 -7.27 -0.07
CA LYS A 84 -3.72 -6.44 1.12
C LYS A 84 -4.18 -5.02 0.74
N PRO A 85 -5.18 -4.42 1.43
CA PRO A 85 -5.77 -3.14 1.02
C PRO A 85 -4.80 -1.95 1.01
N GLN A 86 -3.76 -1.97 1.85
CA GLN A 86 -2.79 -0.88 1.91
C GLN A 86 -1.87 -0.77 0.68
N PHE A 87 -1.78 -1.83 -0.13
CA PHE A 87 -1.00 -1.83 -1.35
C PHE A 87 -1.94 -1.53 -2.50
N THR A 88 -1.77 -0.38 -3.14
CA THR A 88 -2.68 0.10 -4.19
C THR A 88 -1.93 0.28 -5.49
N ASN A 89 -0.77 0.92 -5.42
CA ASN A 89 0.04 1.29 -6.58
C ASN A 89 0.81 0.07 -7.10
N ILE A 90 1.44 -0.70 -6.21
CA ILE A 90 2.20 -1.90 -6.59
C ILE A 90 1.32 -2.99 -7.21
N LYS A 91 0.02 -3.04 -6.88
CA LYS A 91 -0.95 -3.98 -7.49
C LYS A 91 -1.04 -3.82 -9.01
N MET A 92 -0.85 -2.60 -9.53
CA MET A 92 -0.89 -2.34 -10.96
C MET A 92 0.25 -3.02 -11.73
N PHE A 93 1.31 -3.42 -11.02
CA PHE A 93 2.48 -4.12 -11.55
C PHE A 93 2.50 -5.59 -11.14
N ARG A 94 1.34 -6.16 -10.79
CA ARG A 94 1.19 -7.55 -10.34
C ARG A 94 1.96 -8.53 -11.23
N ASP A 95 1.81 -8.44 -12.54
CA ASP A 95 2.40 -9.42 -13.45
C ASP A 95 3.94 -9.37 -13.42
N LEU A 96 4.52 -8.18 -13.29
CA LEU A 96 5.96 -7.99 -13.11
C LEU A 96 6.44 -8.55 -11.75
N ILE A 97 5.66 -8.35 -10.68
CA ILE A 97 5.96 -8.91 -9.35
C ILE A 97 5.92 -10.44 -9.37
N ILE A 98 4.97 -11.03 -10.11
CA ILE A 98 4.88 -12.49 -10.27
C ILE A 98 6.01 -13.02 -11.14
N GLU A 99 6.42 -12.29 -12.18
CA GLU A 99 7.63 -12.61 -12.93
C GLU A 99 8.87 -12.64 -12.03
N PHE A 100 9.02 -11.64 -11.15
CA PHE A 100 10.13 -11.59 -10.19
C PHE A 100 10.13 -12.78 -9.24
N MET A 101 8.96 -13.17 -8.71
CA MET A 101 8.85 -14.38 -7.90
C MET A 101 9.31 -15.62 -8.66
N ARG A 102 8.95 -15.77 -9.94
CA ARG A 102 9.41 -16.92 -10.72
C ARG A 102 10.93 -16.91 -10.88
N ARG A 103 11.52 -15.74 -11.10
CA ARG A 103 12.98 -15.54 -11.24
C ARG A 103 13.72 -15.72 -9.91
N SER A 104 13.10 -15.39 -8.78
CA SER A 104 13.74 -15.52 -7.46
C SER A 104 14.04 -16.97 -7.08
N ARG A 105 13.34 -17.95 -7.68
CA ARG A 105 13.61 -19.38 -7.45
C ARG A 105 15.02 -19.83 -7.85
N ALA A 106 15.68 -19.07 -8.74
CA ALA A 106 17.06 -19.34 -9.17
C ALA A 106 18.12 -18.64 -8.29
N VAL A 107 17.68 -17.84 -7.30
CA VAL A 107 18.55 -16.99 -6.48
C VAL A 107 18.56 -17.52 -5.05
N PRO A 108 19.72 -17.52 -4.35
CA PRO A 108 19.76 -17.87 -2.95
C PRO A 108 18.89 -16.90 -2.12
N ALA A 109 18.05 -17.47 -1.26
CA ALA A 109 17.19 -16.68 -0.39
C ALA A 109 18.01 -15.91 0.66
N LYS A 110 17.64 -14.65 0.87
CA LYS A 110 18.20 -13.83 1.94
C LYS A 110 17.72 -14.37 3.28
N ALA A 111 18.62 -14.63 4.22
CA ALA A 111 18.24 -15.08 5.55
C ALA A 111 17.30 -14.04 6.21
N ILE A 112 16.14 -14.50 6.67
CA ILE A 112 15.21 -13.67 7.43
C ILE A 112 15.69 -13.68 8.88
N THR A 113 16.22 -12.57 9.37
CA THR A 113 16.48 -12.42 10.80
C THR A 113 15.26 -11.76 11.43
N GLN A 114 14.77 -12.28 12.57
CA GLN A 114 13.63 -11.65 13.27
C GLN A 114 13.98 -10.28 13.88
N LYS A 115 15.20 -9.78 13.69
CA LYS A 115 15.59 -8.43 14.07
C LYS A 115 15.24 -7.51 12.91
N TYR A 116 14.30 -6.58 13.14
CA TYR A 116 14.32 -5.34 12.37
C TYR A 116 15.76 -4.82 12.42
N PRO A 117 16.47 -4.68 11.28
CA PRO A 117 17.71 -3.94 11.31
C PRO A 117 17.33 -2.53 11.72
N GLY A 118 17.71 -2.17 12.95
CA GLY A 118 17.73 -0.78 13.34
C GLY A 118 18.54 -0.01 12.30
N PRO A 119 18.20 1.26 12.02
CA PRO A 119 18.99 2.08 11.11
C PRO A 119 20.48 2.02 11.51
N PRO A 120 21.42 2.07 10.55
CA PRO A 120 22.85 1.93 10.84
C PRO A 120 23.31 2.90 11.94
N PRO A 121 24.21 2.48 12.85
CA PRO A 121 24.73 3.38 13.88
C PRO A 121 25.47 4.54 13.20
N GLY A 122 24.92 5.75 13.31
CA GLY A 122 25.42 6.95 12.63
C GLY A 122 24.40 7.65 11.74
N TRP A 123 23.27 7.00 11.43
CA TRP A 123 22.08 7.71 10.97
C TRP A 123 21.45 8.32 12.21
N GLY A 124 21.61 9.65 12.36
CA GLY A 124 21.11 10.38 13.52
C GLY A 124 19.69 9.94 13.84
N THR A 125 19.40 9.76 15.13
CA THR A 125 18.05 9.55 15.61
C THR A 125 17.25 10.77 15.17
N TYR A 126 16.50 10.65 14.08
CA TYR A 126 15.34 11.49 13.91
C TYR A 126 14.43 11.05 15.06
N GLU A 127 14.45 11.80 16.16
CA GLU A 127 13.25 11.92 16.95
C GLU A 127 12.18 12.33 15.96
N VAL A 128 11.37 11.36 15.53
CA VAL A 128 10.04 11.68 15.05
C VAL A 128 9.43 12.35 16.27
N LYS A 129 9.47 13.68 16.30
CA LYS A 129 8.49 14.45 17.05
C LYS A 129 7.19 14.03 16.40
N VAL A 130 6.61 12.95 16.92
CA VAL A 130 5.23 12.60 16.68
C VAL A 130 4.51 13.77 17.32
N GLU A 131 4.29 14.81 16.52
CA GLU A 131 3.37 15.85 16.87
C GLU A 131 2.08 15.11 17.18
N LYS A 132 1.69 15.16 18.46
CA LYS A 132 0.52 14.45 18.97
C LYS A 132 -0.58 14.63 17.93
N PRO A 133 -1.22 13.55 17.43
CA PRO A 133 -2.24 13.70 16.42
C PRO A 133 -3.24 14.73 16.95
N SER A 134 -3.40 15.82 16.19
CA SER A 134 -4.47 16.78 16.45
C SER A 134 -5.75 15.98 16.63
N ARG A 135 -6.55 16.31 17.67
CA ARG A 135 -7.81 15.60 17.99
C ARG A 135 -8.77 15.48 16.80
N VAL A 136 -8.54 16.25 15.74
CA VAL A 136 -9.22 16.19 14.44
C VAL A 136 -8.87 14.91 13.65
N ALA A 137 -7.60 14.49 13.64
CA ALA A 137 -7.14 13.31 12.91
C ALA A 137 -7.61 11.98 13.54
N GLU A 138 -7.83 11.97 14.86
CA GLU A 138 -8.36 10.82 15.59
C GLU A 138 -9.86 10.61 15.32
N GLY A 139 -10.61 11.69 15.06
CA GLY A 139 -12.01 11.63 14.64
C GLY A 139 -12.22 11.03 13.25
N ILE A 140 -11.33 11.34 12.31
CA ILE A 140 -11.41 10.82 10.93
C ILE A 140 -11.06 9.33 10.88
N LYS A 141 -10.05 8.88 11.65
CA LYS A 141 -9.74 7.44 11.75
C LYS A 141 -10.89 6.62 12.33
N LYS A 142 -11.66 7.14 13.29
CA LYS A 142 -12.85 6.44 13.81
C LYS A 142 -13.98 6.31 12.78
N PHE A 143 -14.06 7.21 11.80
CA PHE A 143 -15.08 7.13 10.76
C PHE A 143 -14.75 6.08 9.68
N PHE A 144 -13.46 5.89 9.36
CA PHE A 144 -13.01 4.92 8.36
C PHE A 144 -12.71 3.52 8.92
N TYR A 145 -12.50 3.37 10.24
CA TYR A 145 -12.27 2.10 10.93
C TYR A 145 -13.46 1.65 11.79
N MET A 146 -14.69 1.95 11.38
CA MET A 146 -15.83 1.15 11.87
C MET A 146 -15.68 -0.26 11.29
N PRO A 147 -15.62 -1.32 12.13
CA PRO A 147 -15.70 -2.66 11.61
C PRO A 147 -17.03 -2.80 10.86
N ARG A 148 -16.99 -3.35 9.65
CA ARG A 148 -18.18 -3.88 8.96
C ARG A 148 -18.69 -5.10 9.74
N GLU A 149 -19.16 -4.88 10.96
CA GLU A 149 -20.12 -5.78 11.56
C GLU A 149 -21.45 -5.44 10.90
N GLY A 150 -22.02 -6.41 10.19
CA GLY A 150 -23.27 -6.24 9.47
C GLY A 150 -24.34 -5.65 10.39
N LEU A 151 -25.17 -4.75 9.85
CA LEU A 151 -26.31 -4.17 10.56
C LEU A 151 -27.06 -5.29 11.28
N SER A 152 -27.05 -5.24 12.61
CA SER A 152 -27.84 -6.14 13.44
C SER A 152 -29.30 -6.07 13.00
N ILE A 153 -29.96 -7.22 12.84
CA ILE A 153 -31.37 -7.35 12.42
C ILE A 153 -32.28 -6.41 13.24
N LYS A 154 -31.94 -6.14 14.50
CA LYS A 154 -32.66 -5.21 15.38
C LYS A 154 -32.64 -3.76 14.88
N GLN A 155 -31.54 -3.30 14.28
CA GLN A 155 -31.43 -1.97 13.68
C GLN A 155 -32.20 -1.86 12.35
N LEU A 156 -32.23 -2.93 11.55
CA LEU A 156 -33.05 -2.96 10.32
C LEU A 156 -34.55 -2.90 10.63
N ILE A 157 -35.01 -3.60 11.69
CA ILE A 157 -36.40 -3.53 12.14
C ILE A 157 -36.75 -2.13 12.64
N LEU A 158 -35.84 -1.46 13.36
CA LEU A 158 -36.06 -0.09 13.84
C LEU A 158 -36.15 0.91 12.67
N ILE A 159 -35.28 0.79 11.67
CA ILE A 159 -35.33 1.66 10.48
C ILE A 159 -36.62 1.39 9.69
N GLY A 160 -37.00 0.13 9.53
CA GLY A 160 -38.26 -0.26 8.88
C GLY A 160 -39.49 0.32 9.58
N SER A 161 -39.55 0.27 10.92
CA SER A 161 -40.69 0.81 11.65
C SER A 161 -40.75 2.34 11.58
N ILE A 162 -39.62 3.05 11.58
CA ILE A 162 -39.56 4.50 11.39
C ILE A 162 -40.09 4.90 10.00
N VAL A 163 -39.68 4.19 8.95
CA VAL A 163 -40.15 4.46 7.58
C VAL A 163 -41.66 4.25 7.46
N VAL A 164 -42.21 3.20 8.08
CA VAL A 164 -43.66 2.94 8.10
C VAL A 164 -44.42 4.02 8.87
N VAL A 165 -43.92 4.45 10.04
CA VAL A 165 -44.57 5.50 10.84
C VAL A 165 -44.54 6.85 10.14
N ILE A 166 -43.42 7.23 9.51
CA ILE A 166 -43.32 8.46 8.72
C ILE A 166 -44.23 8.39 7.49
N GLY A 167 -44.28 7.24 6.81
CA GLY A 167 -45.18 7.01 5.68
C GLY A 167 -46.66 7.17 6.07
N LEU A 168 -47.07 6.61 7.22
CA LEU A 168 -48.42 6.79 7.75
C LEU A 168 -48.72 8.23 8.12
N LEU A 169 -47.79 8.93 8.80
CA LEU A 169 -47.97 10.34 9.16
C LEU A 169 -48.09 11.24 7.92
N LEU A 170 -47.30 10.99 6.87
CA LEU A 170 -47.39 11.71 5.61
C LEU A 170 -48.69 11.39 4.86
N PHE A 171 -49.14 10.14 4.88
CA PHE A 171 -50.42 9.75 4.29
C PHE A 171 -51.60 10.46 4.97
N PHE A 172 -51.63 10.51 6.30
CA PHE A 172 -52.65 11.25 7.05
C PHE A 172 -52.56 12.77 6.89
N ALA A 173 -51.36 13.31 6.61
CA ALA A 173 -51.18 14.74 6.33
C ALA A 173 -51.62 15.13 4.91
N LEU A 174 -51.54 14.20 3.94
CA LEU A 174 -51.91 14.44 2.54
C LEU A 174 -53.39 14.13 2.24
N PHE A 175 -54.04 13.27 3.04
CA PHE A 175 -55.45 12.87 2.86
C PHE A 175 -56.39 13.45 3.93
N LYS A 176 -56.12 14.67 4.40
CA LYS A 176 -57.00 15.43 5.30
C LYS A 176 -57.55 16.68 4.62
#